data_AF-A0AAD1M7R6-F1
#
_entry.id   AF-A0AAD1M7R6-F1
#
_cell.length_a   1.000
_cell.length_b   1.000
_cell.length_c   1.000
_cell.angle_alpha   90.00
_cell.angle_beta   90.00
_cell.angle_gamma   90.00
#
_symmetry.space_group_name_H-M   'P 1'
#
loop_
_entity.id
_entity.type
_entity.pdbx_description
1 polymer ?
#
loop_
_entity_poly.entity_id
_entity_poly.type
_entity_poly.pdbx_seq_one_letter_code
_entity_poly.pdbx_strand_id
1 'polypeptide(L)'
;MAKKSDDETDRASHWSPGRYHWLTTTSIAVIGAIVGATSLFMNFFYKPAPPPTTIESGHSEFMKLSYSDRIDRCMPYASEHPADWRNRWRDALEDAGGSEQKPPVPFADLDEVSANGQAIVNTYLTLTNYAEKLAPTDEGENLLSCVYSPALKKDVDALVGTGNDVPKADNIVVRESPVYDQGEFAGVTAEGRPNKIVEVIIRPGPSETHRQLGFAMVSGHDPGVRMWTLTASVDAGSPGWMKDIENYRGF
;
A
#
# COMPACT_ATOMS: atom_id res chain seq x y z
N MET A 1 78.48 -61.84 49.19
CA MET A 1 78.14 -60.40 49.17
C MET A 1 77.55 -60.08 47.81
N ALA A 2 76.32 -59.58 47.78
CA ALA A 2 75.60 -59.23 46.57
C ALA A 2 75.87 -57.77 46.15
N LYS A 3 75.87 -57.50 44.84
CA LYS A 3 75.39 -56.22 44.27
C LYS A 3 75.05 -56.36 42.77
N LYS A 4 73.75 -56.20 42.47
CA LYS A 4 73.05 -55.60 41.30
C LYS A 4 73.61 -55.80 39.88
N SER A 5 72.93 -56.43 38.92
CA SER A 5 71.61 -56.11 38.27
C SER A 5 71.65 -54.72 37.59
N ASP A 6 71.18 -54.46 36.36
CA ASP A 6 70.35 -55.19 35.39
C ASP A 6 70.58 -54.58 33.99
N ASP A 7 70.05 -55.31 33.02
CA ASP A 7 69.69 -55.03 31.63
C ASP A 7 69.24 -53.62 31.20
N GLU A 8 69.25 -53.47 29.86
CA GLU A 8 68.35 -52.66 29.03
C GLU A 8 68.47 -51.12 29.06
N THR A 9 68.91 -50.58 27.91
CA THR A 9 68.29 -49.35 27.38
C THR A 9 67.79 -49.63 25.98
N ASP A 10 66.58 -50.21 26.01
CA ASP A 10 65.63 -50.27 24.93
C ASP A 10 65.22 -48.86 24.45
N ARG A 11 64.71 -48.83 23.23
CA ARG A 11 64.28 -47.69 22.43
C ARG A 11 63.55 -46.57 23.21
N ALA A 12 64.19 -45.42 23.36
CA ALA A 12 63.51 -44.19 23.79
C ALA A 12 62.72 -43.57 22.63
N SER A 13 61.40 -43.76 22.65
CA SER A 13 60.41 -43.08 21.83
C SER A 13 60.48 -41.55 21.97
N HIS A 14 60.66 -40.83 20.86
CA HIS A 14 60.59 -39.37 20.80
C HIS A 14 59.16 -38.86 21.08
N TRP A 15 58.88 -38.47 22.32
CA TRP A 15 57.78 -37.57 22.66
C TRP A 15 58.38 -36.29 23.23
N SER A 16 58.34 -35.19 22.47
CA SER A 16 58.71 -33.86 22.95
C SER A 16 57.44 -33.05 23.27
N PRO A 17 57.10 -32.80 24.55
CA PRO A 17 55.88 -32.10 24.97
C PRO A 17 55.71 -30.70 24.38
N GLY A 18 56.81 -30.04 23.99
CA GLY A 18 56.79 -28.66 23.48
C GLY A 18 56.13 -28.48 22.10
N ARG A 19 56.16 -29.49 21.22
CA ARG A 19 55.60 -29.36 19.86
C ARG A 19 54.08 -29.44 19.84
N TYR A 20 53.48 -30.31 20.65
CA TYR A 20 52.02 -30.44 20.79
C TYR A 20 51.42 -29.19 21.45
N HIS A 21 52.10 -28.62 22.45
CA HIS A 21 51.65 -27.39 23.10
C HIS A 21 51.70 -26.19 22.14
N TRP A 22 52.75 -26.07 21.34
CA TRP A 22 52.85 -24.98 20.35
C TRP A 22 51.77 -25.10 19.27
N LEU A 23 51.58 -26.31 18.70
CA LEU A 23 50.53 -26.58 17.70
C LEU A 23 49.12 -26.27 18.22
N THR A 24 48.78 -26.66 19.45
CA THR A 24 47.46 -26.41 20.02
C THR A 24 47.23 -24.92 20.29
N THR A 25 48.22 -24.22 20.84
CA THR A 25 48.10 -22.79 21.16
C THR A 25 47.98 -21.94 19.89
N THR A 26 48.78 -22.25 18.86
CA THR A 26 48.69 -21.58 17.55
C THR A 26 47.37 -21.89 16.84
N SER A 27 46.85 -23.13 16.93
CA SER A 27 45.56 -23.47 16.32
C SER A 27 44.41 -22.71 16.96
N ILE A 28 44.39 -22.59 18.30
CA ILE A 28 43.36 -21.84 19.01
C ILE A 28 43.43 -20.35 18.65
N ALA A 29 44.63 -19.78 18.56
CA ALA A 29 44.81 -18.39 18.17
C ALA A 29 44.34 -18.12 16.73
N VAL A 30 44.64 -19.03 15.79
CA VAL A 30 44.20 -18.92 14.40
C VAL A 30 42.68 -19.07 14.29
N ILE A 31 42.08 -20.06 14.97
CA ILE A 31 40.62 -20.23 14.98
C ILE A 31 39.94 -19.02 15.62
N GLY A 32 40.47 -18.51 16.73
CA GLY A 32 39.98 -17.30 17.38
C GLY A 32 40.06 -16.07 16.48
N ALA A 33 41.16 -15.92 15.73
CA ALA A 33 41.33 -14.84 14.76
C ALA A 33 40.37 -14.99 13.57
N ILE A 34 40.13 -16.20 13.07
CA ILE A 34 39.18 -16.45 11.98
C ILE A 34 37.75 -16.18 12.44
N VAL A 35 37.34 -16.66 13.62
CA VAL A 35 35.99 -16.40 14.16
C VAL A 35 35.81 -14.91 14.45
N GLY A 36 36.81 -14.25 15.05
CA GLY A 36 36.79 -12.81 15.29
C GLY A 36 36.69 -11.99 14.01
N ALA A 37 37.49 -12.34 12.99
CA ALA A 37 37.43 -11.71 11.67
C ALA A 37 36.08 -11.97 11.00
N THR A 38 35.58 -13.20 11.01
CA THR A 38 34.29 -13.57 10.38
C THR A 38 33.13 -12.83 11.03
N SER A 39 33.13 -12.67 12.37
CA SER A 39 32.13 -11.88 13.09
C SER A 39 32.22 -10.38 12.79
N LEU A 40 33.43 -9.83 12.62
CA LEU A 40 33.63 -8.44 12.19
C LEU A 40 33.18 -8.23 10.74
N PHE A 41 33.48 -9.17 9.83
CA PHE A 41 33.02 -9.14 8.44
C PHE A 41 31.49 -9.26 8.37
N MET A 42 30.87 -10.16 9.13
CA MET A 42 29.41 -10.25 9.20
C MET A 42 28.80 -8.95 9.75
N ASN A 43 29.32 -8.36 10.83
CA ASN A 43 28.77 -7.09 11.33
C ASN A 43 28.99 -5.88 10.40
N PHE A 44 30.07 -5.85 9.61
CA PHE A 44 30.32 -4.75 8.67
C PHE A 44 29.55 -4.86 7.36
N PHE A 45 29.30 -6.07 6.87
CA PHE A 45 28.67 -6.30 5.57
C PHE A 45 27.21 -6.75 5.66
N TYR A 46 26.75 -7.21 6.84
CA TYR A 46 25.34 -7.53 7.06
C TYR A 46 24.58 -6.26 7.42
N LYS A 47 24.21 -5.50 6.38
CA LYS A 47 23.08 -4.58 6.49
C LYS A 47 21.83 -5.41 6.21
N PRO A 48 20.98 -5.74 7.20
CA PRO A 48 19.68 -6.32 6.88
C PRO A 48 19.01 -5.39 5.87
N ALA A 49 18.48 -5.97 4.79
CA ALA A 49 17.70 -5.20 3.84
C ALA A 49 16.61 -4.46 4.64
N PRO A 50 16.33 -3.19 4.34
CA PRO A 50 15.24 -2.48 5.00
C PRO A 50 13.97 -3.34 4.87
N PRO A 51 13.12 -3.38 5.92
CA PRO A 51 11.88 -4.12 5.85
C PRO A 51 11.08 -3.64 4.62
N PRO A 52 10.33 -4.55 3.96
CA PRO A 52 9.55 -4.17 2.79
C PRO A 52 8.59 -3.05 3.16
N THR A 53 8.51 -2.03 2.31
CA THR A 53 7.62 -0.89 2.51
C THR A 53 6.16 -1.36 2.46
N THR A 54 5.42 -1.06 3.52
CA THR A 54 4.00 -1.37 3.75
C THR A 54 3.15 -0.11 3.80
N ILE A 55 1.83 -0.26 3.89
CA ILE A 55 0.89 0.87 4.07
C ILE A 55 1.12 1.64 5.37
N GLU A 56 1.66 0.99 6.40
CA GLU A 56 1.99 1.61 7.69
C GLU A 56 3.38 2.26 7.70
N SER A 57 4.16 2.11 6.62
CA SER A 57 5.49 2.73 6.53
C SER A 57 5.36 4.24 6.38
N GLY A 58 6.39 4.98 6.81
CA GLY A 58 6.39 6.43 6.68
C GLY A 58 6.12 6.90 5.25
N HIS A 59 5.29 7.92 5.08
CA HIS A 59 4.76 8.34 3.78
C HIS A 59 5.86 8.63 2.76
N SER A 60 6.93 9.29 3.21
CA SER A 60 8.10 9.58 2.36
C SER A 60 8.82 8.34 1.82
N GLU A 61 8.80 7.21 2.54
CA GLU A 61 9.35 5.93 2.04
C GLU A 61 8.37 5.25 1.09
N PHE A 62 7.07 5.27 1.41
CA PHE A 62 6.01 4.74 0.55
C PHE A 62 5.98 5.43 -0.81
N MET A 63 6.17 6.75 -0.84
CA MET A 63 6.18 7.54 -2.07
C MET A 63 7.38 7.25 -2.99
N LYS A 64 8.40 6.51 -2.53
CA LYS A 64 9.50 6.03 -3.39
C LYS A 64 9.08 4.85 -4.28
N LEU A 65 8.00 4.16 -3.90
CA LEU A 65 7.43 3.07 -4.70
C LEU A 65 6.85 3.62 -6.00
N SER A 66 6.93 2.82 -7.07
CA SER A 66 6.17 3.09 -8.29
C SER A 66 4.67 3.07 -8.00
N TYR A 67 3.85 3.69 -8.83
CA TYR A 67 2.40 3.69 -8.57
C TYR A 67 1.82 2.26 -8.58
N SER A 68 2.28 1.39 -9.49
CA SER A 68 1.90 -0.03 -9.50
C SER A 68 2.30 -0.75 -8.22
N ASP A 69 3.52 -0.55 -7.71
CA ASP A 69 3.95 -1.11 -6.42
C ASP A 69 3.06 -0.63 -5.25
N ARG A 70 2.60 0.62 -5.29
CA ARG A 70 1.68 1.15 -4.27
C ARG A 70 0.33 0.44 -4.34
N ILE A 71 -0.19 0.17 -5.54
CA ILE A 71 -1.43 -0.60 -5.73
C ILE A 71 -1.28 -2.02 -5.18
N ASP A 72 -0.13 -2.68 -5.38
CA ASP A 72 0.17 -4.00 -4.80
C ASP A 72 0.17 -4.01 -3.27
N ARG A 73 0.42 -2.87 -2.61
CA ARG A 73 0.32 -2.74 -1.15
C ARG A 73 -1.08 -2.34 -0.70
N CYS A 74 -1.73 -1.45 -1.42
CA CYS A 74 -3.01 -0.86 -1.05
C CYS A 74 -4.18 -1.82 -1.25
N MET A 75 -4.22 -2.56 -2.36
CA MET A 75 -5.38 -3.40 -2.68
C MET A 75 -5.59 -4.50 -1.62
N PRO A 76 -4.57 -5.31 -1.25
CA PRO A 76 -4.78 -6.36 -0.24
C PRO A 76 -5.21 -5.76 1.10
N TYR A 77 -4.53 -4.70 1.54
CA TYR A 77 -4.84 -4.02 2.80
C TYR A 77 -6.28 -3.48 2.83
N ALA A 78 -6.69 -2.75 1.79
CA ALA A 78 -8.03 -2.17 1.74
C ALA A 78 -9.15 -3.22 1.57
N SER A 79 -8.83 -4.38 0.98
CA SER A 79 -9.78 -5.48 0.78
C SER A 79 -10.02 -6.31 2.04
N GLU A 80 -9.15 -6.22 3.04
CA GLU A 80 -9.34 -6.86 4.35
C GLU A 80 -10.33 -6.10 5.25
N HIS A 81 -10.53 -4.80 5.01
CA HIS A 81 -11.32 -3.91 5.86
C HIS A 81 -12.59 -3.25 5.26
N PRO A 82 -13.09 -3.61 4.06
CA PRO A 82 -14.07 -2.76 3.36
C PRO A 82 -15.42 -2.71 4.08
N ALA A 83 -15.84 -3.83 4.70
CA ALA A 83 -17.10 -3.89 5.43
C ALA A 83 -17.07 -3.06 6.73
N ASP A 84 -15.97 -3.11 7.47
CA ASP A 84 -15.81 -2.40 8.74
C ASP A 84 -15.75 -0.89 8.51
N TRP A 85 -14.95 -0.45 7.53
CA TRP A 85 -14.86 0.97 7.17
C TRP A 85 -16.20 1.50 6.66
N ARG A 86 -16.90 0.72 5.82
CA ARG A 86 -18.24 1.08 5.33
C ARG A 86 -19.21 1.28 6.47
N ASN A 87 -19.34 0.29 7.35
CA ASN A 87 -20.33 0.32 8.42
C ASN A 87 -20.07 1.52 9.35
N ARG A 88 -18.81 1.76 9.72
CA ARG A 88 -18.45 2.95 10.53
C ARG A 88 -18.77 4.27 9.84
N TRP A 89 -18.50 4.37 8.53
CA TRP A 89 -18.83 5.57 7.76
C TRP A 89 -20.35 5.81 7.69
N ARG A 90 -21.13 4.75 7.48
CA ARG A 90 -22.60 4.79 7.45
C ARG A 90 -23.19 5.18 8.81
N ASP A 91 -22.74 4.55 9.89
CA ASP A 91 -23.19 4.86 11.24
C ASP A 91 -22.89 6.33 11.58
N ALA A 92 -21.67 6.80 11.28
CA ALA A 92 -21.30 8.20 11.49
C ALA A 92 -22.16 9.18 10.67
N LEU A 93 -22.57 8.80 9.45
CA LEU A 93 -23.44 9.63 8.61
C LEU A 93 -24.88 9.69 9.11
N GLU A 94 -25.40 8.58 9.61
CA GLU A 94 -26.72 8.51 10.23
C GLU A 94 -26.76 9.36 11.50
N ASP A 95 -25.73 9.26 12.35
CA ASP A 95 -25.58 10.06 13.56
C ASP A 95 -25.48 11.57 13.27
N ALA A 96 -24.75 11.93 12.20
CA ALA A 96 -24.61 13.32 11.77
C ALA A 96 -25.85 13.88 11.04
N GLY A 97 -26.84 13.04 10.73
CA GLY A 97 -28.00 13.42 9.91
C GLY A 97 -27.65 13.74 8.46
N GLY A 98 -26.50 13.28 7.97
CA GLY A 98 -26.01 13.49 6.60
C GLY A 98 -26.24 12.31 5.66
N SER A 99 -26.97 11.29 6.11
CA SER A 99 -27.35 10.11 5.34
C SER A 99 -28.56 10.40 4.46
N GLU A 100 -28.33 10.53 3.16
CA GLU A 100 -29.36 10.87 2.17
C GLU A 100 -29.77 9.65 1.34
N GLN A 101 -28.91 8.63 1.27
CA GLN A 101 -29.19 7.39 0.57
C GLN A 101 -29.93 6.41 1.50
N LYS A 102 -31.10 5.92 1.04
CA LYS A 102 -31.88 4.91 1.76
C LYS A 102 -31.29 3.51 1.58
N PRO A 103 -31.18 2.69 2.64
CA PRO A 103 -30.80 1.29 2.52
C PRO A 103 -31.75 0.47 1.61
N PRO A 104 -31.26 -0.56 0.88
CA PRO A 104 -29.87 -0.98 0.81
C PRO A 104 -29.04 -0.10 -0.13
N VAL A 105 -27.88 0.36 0.36
CA VAL A 105 -26.92 1.14 -0.43
C VAL A 105 -25.93 0.17 -1.10
N PRO A 106 -25.78 0.19 -2.43
CA PRO A 106 -24.86 -0.69 -3.13
C PRO A 106 -23.39 -0.29 -2.88
N PHE A 107 -22.55 -1.29 -2.65
CA PHE A 107 -21.09 -1.18 -2.58
C PHE A 107 -20.47 -2.18 -3.54
N ALA A 108 -19.37 -1.78 -4.16
CA ALA A 108 -18.60 -2.63 -5.05
C ALA A 108 -17.29 -2.98 -4.37
N ASP A 109 -16.81 -4.19 -4.61
CA ASP A 109 -15.43 -4.53 -4.29
C ASP A 109 -14.49 -3.61 -5.09
N LEU A 110 -13.29 -3.40 -4.55
CA LEU A 110 -12.33 -2.43 -5.10
C LEU A 110 -11.89 -2.76 -6.53
N ASP A 111 -12.00 -4.03 -6.92
CA ASP A 111 -11.62 -4.59 -8.20
C ASP A 111 -12.82 -4.99 -9.09
N GLU A 112 -14.05 -4.66 -8.68
CA GLU A 112 -15.28 -5.03 -9.39
C GLU A 112 -15.36 -4.30 -10.75
N VAL A 113 -15.22 -5.06 -11.83
CA VAL A 113 -15.19 -4.52 -13.20
C VAL A 113 -16.57 -4.06 -13.65
N SER A 114 -17.63 -4.70 -13.15
CA SER A 114 -19.01 -4.44 -13.55
C SER A 114 -19.77 -3.58 -12.53
N ALA A 115 -19.09 -2.56 -11.98
CA ALA A 115 -19.66 -1.66 -10.98
C ALA A 115 -20.69 -0.68 -11.57
N ASN A 116 -21.83 -1.22 -11.99
CA ASN A 116 -23.02 -0.47 -12.39
C ASN A 116 -23.83 -0.11 -11.14
N GLY A 117 -24.39 1.10 -11.10
CA GLY A 117 -25.27 1.54 -10.02
C GLY A 117 -24.52 1.96 -8.75
N GLN A 118 -23.79 3.07 -8.81
CA GLN A 118 -23.31 3.89 -7.65
C GLN A 118 -22.18 3.28 -6.79
N ALA A 119 -21.94 1.99 -6.94
CA ALA A 119 -21.09 1.18 -6.07
C ALA A 119 -19.64 1.71 -5.91
N ILE A 120 -19.00 2.20 -6.99
CA ILE A 120 -17.63 2.77 -6.94
C ILE A 120 -17.55 4.03 -6.08
N VAL A 121 -18.54 4.92 -6.18
CA VAL A 121 -18.51 6.20 -5.45
C VAL A 121 -18.56 5.94 -3.96
N ASN A 122 -19.39 4.99 -3.53
CA ASN A 122 -19.56 4.64 -2.12
C ASN A 122 -18.29 3.96 -1.56
N THR A 123 -17.69 3.06 -2.34
CA THR A 123 -16.41 2.43 -1.98
C THR A 123 -15.30 3.49 -1.87
N TYR A 124 -15.20 4.40 -2.85
CA TYR A 124 -14.25 5.53 -2.82
C TYR A 124 -14.46 6.45 -1.60
N LEU A 125 -15.70 6.82 -1.28
CA LEU A 125 -16.00 7.67 -0.13
C LEU A 125 -15.64 6.97 1.18
N THR A 126 -15.91 5.67 1.28
CA THR A 126 -15.55 4.87 2.45
C THR A 126 -14.04 4.89 2.69
N LEU A 127 -13.24 4.58 1.66
CA LEU A 127 -11.78 4.56 1.76
C LEU A 127 -11.22 5.95 2.09
N THR A 128 -11.66 6.99 1.37
CA THR A 128 -11.16 8.34 1.63
C THR A 128 -11.61 8.90 2.98
N ASN A 129 -12.80 8.55 3.46
CA ASN A 129 -13.24 8.94 4.79
C ASN A 129 -12.40 8.27 5.88
N TYR A 130 -12.13 6.97 5.75
CA TYR A 130 -11.24 6.27 6.68
C TYR A 130 -9.83 6.89 6.66
N ALA A 131 -9.23 7.03 5.48
CA ALA A 131 -7.87 7.53 5.34
C ALA A 131 -7.70 8.98 5.83
N GLU A 132 -8.69 9.84 5.60
CA GLU A 132 -8.61 11.24 6.04
C GLU A 132 -8.86 11.42 7.54
N LYS A 133 -9.67 10.56 8.17
CA LYS A 133 -10.24 10.80 9.52
C LYS A 133 -9.85 9.82 10.60
N LEU A 134 -9.64 8.57 10.24
CA LEU A 134 -9.54 7.46 11.19
C LEU A 134 -8.17 6.79 11.17
N ALA A 135 -7.54 6.75 9.99
CA ALA A 135 -6.21 6.19 9.84
C ALA A 135 -5.16 7.05 10.57
N PRO A 136 -4.10 6.42 11.12
CA PRO A 136 -2.85 7.11 11.44
C PRO A 136 -2.36 7.94 10.25
N THR A 137 -1.64 9.04 10.49
CA THR A 137 -1.27 10.01 9.46
C THR A 137 -0.59 9.38 8.24
N ASP A 138 0.53 8.65 8.43
CA ASP A 138 1.25 8.02 7.32
C ASP A 138 0.38 6.98 6.58
N GLU A 139 -0.40 6.19 7.33
CA GLU A 139 -1.33 5.19 6.76
C GLU A 139 -2.38 5.85 5.87
N GLY A 140 -2.99 6.94 6.37
CA GLY A 140 -3.96 7.74 5.65
C GLY A 140 -3.37 8.33 4.38
N GLU A 141 -2.18 8.94 4.47
CA GLU A 141 -1.50 9.55 3.33
C GLU A 141 -1.17 8.49 2.26
N ASN A 142 -0.70 7.31 2.69
CA ASN A 142 -0.41 6.17 1.81
C ASN A 142 -1.67 5.66 1.11
N LEU A 143 -2.77 5.45 1.84
CA LEU A 143 -4.06 5.04 1.26
C LEU A 143 -4.58 6.08 0.25
N LEU A 144 -4.54 7.37 0.59
CA LEU A 144 -4.95 8.43 -0.31
C LEU A 144 -4.06 8.49 -1.56
N SER A 145 -2.77 8.23 -1.44
CA SER A 145 -1.84 8.20 -2.57
C SER A 145 -2.09 7.04 -3.55
N CYS A 146 -2.82 6.01 -3.14
CA CYS A 146 -3.30 4.94 -4.01
C CYS A 146 -4.63 5.30 -4.66
N VAL A 147 -5.58 5.78 -3.85
CA VAL A 147 -6.94 6.11 -4.30
C VAL A 147 -6.93 7.31 -5.27
N TYR A 148 -6.08 8.30 -5.04
CA TYR A 148 -5.87 9.40 -5.97
C TYR A 148 -4.75 9.06 -6.95
N SER A 149 -5.11 8.99 -8.23
CA SER A 149 -4.10 8.84 -9.29
C SER A 149 -3.14 10.03 -9.28
N PRO A 150 -1.83 9.82 -9.57
CA PRO A 150 -0.86 10.90 -9.75
C PRO A 150 -1.31 11.97 -10.75
N ALA A 151 -2.18 11.62 -11.72
CA ALA A 151 -2.76 12.56 -12.69
C ALA A 151 -3.58 13.69 -12.04
N LEU A 152 -4.20 13.42 -10.88
CA LEU A 152 -5.06 14.38 -10.18
C LEU A 152 -4.26 15.50 -9.48
N LYS A 153 -2.94 15.32 -9.30
CA LYS A 153 -2.02 16.27 -8.65
C LYS A 153 -2.56 16.82 -7.32
N LYS A 154 -3.22 15.97 -6.53
CA LYS A 154 -3.69 16.33 -5.20
C LYS A 154 -2.54 16.31 -4.20
N ASP A 155 -2.54 17.31 -3.32
CA ASP A 155 -1.71 17.34 -2.12
C ASP A 155 -2.37 16.43 -1.07
N VAL A 156 -1.85 15.22 -0.90
CA VAL A 156 -2.44 14.19 -0.02
C VAL A 156 -2.18 14.47 1.45
N ASP A 157 -0.99 15.00 1.76
CA ASP A 157 -0.57 15.41 3.11
C ASP A 157 -1.55 16.46 3.68
N ALA A 158 -2.04 17.36 2.81
CA ALA A 158 -3.03 18.37 3.17
C ALA A 158 -4.47 17.83 3.37
N LEU A 159 -4.75 16.56 3.09
CA LEU A 159 -6.08 15.97 3.22
C LEU A 159 -6.26 15.16 4.50
N VAL A 160 -5.18 14.57 5.01
CA VAL A 160 -5.23 13.77 6.23
C VAL A 160 -5.31 14.67 7.45
N GLY A 161 -6.26 14.38 8.35
CA GLY A 161 -6.47 15.17 9.56
C GLY A 161 -7.08 16.57 9.31
N THR A 162 -7.38 16.97 8.07
CA THR A 162 -7.93 18.30 7.76
C THR A 162 -9.44 18.39 7.65
N GLY A 163 -10.15 17.26 7.56
CA GLY A 163 -11.59 17.34 7.42
C GLY A 163 -12.29 17.58 8.76
N ASN A 164 -13.31 18.46 8.76
CA ASN A 164 -14.30 18.64 9.84
C ASN A 164 -14.65 17.33 10.56
N ASP A 165 -14.89 17.31 11.87
CA ASP A 165 -15.25 16.09 12.62
C ASP A 165 -16.45 15.29 12.04
N VAL A 166 -17.22 15.92 11.15
CA VAL A 166 -18.34 15.33 10.42
C VAL A 166 -17.85 14.45 9.25
N PRO A 167 -18.40 13.24 9.05
CA PRO A 167 -18.07 12.39 7.90
C PRO A 167 -18.40 13.08 6.58
N LYS A 168 -17.74 12.66 5.49
CA LYS A 168 -18.14 13.08 4.14
C LYS A 168 -19.57 12.57 3.89
N ALA A 169 -20.49 13.50 3.62
CA ALA A 169 -21.88 13.21 3.27
C ALA A 169 -22.00 12.17 2.15
N ASP A 170 -23.12 11.46 2.10
CA ASP A 170 -23.41 10.60 0.95
C ASP A 170 -23.47 11.47 -0.32
N ASN A 171 -22.72 11.07 -1.34
CA ASN A 171 -22.84 11.67 -2.67
C ASN A 171 -24.03 11.04 -3.40
N ILE A 172 -24.99 11.85 -3.85
CA ILE A 172 -26.12 11.33 -4.64
C ILE A 172 -25.68 11.21 -6.09
N VAL A 173 -25.64 9.99 -6.63
CA VAL A 173 -25.31 9.76 -8.05
C VAL A 173 -26.50 10.19 -8.92
N VAL A 174 -26.22 11.06 -9.88
CA VAL A 174 -27.20 11.61 -10.84
C VAL A 174 -27.13 10.86 -12.17
N ARG A 175 -25.92 10.63 -12.66
CA ARG A 175 -25.65 9.96 -13.95
C ARG A 175 -24.38 9.13 -13.85
N GLU A 176 -24.33 8.03 -14.58
CA GLU A 176 -23.12 7.22 -14.73
C GLU A 176 -22.89 6.86 -16.20
N SER A 177 -21.61 6.78 -16.58
CA SER A 177 -21.25 6.24 -17.89
C SER A 177 -21.23 4.72 -17.88
N PRO A 178 -21.31 4.08 -19.06
CA PRO A 178 -20.79 2.74 -19.24
C PRO A 178 -19.34 2.63 -18.78
N VAL A 179 -18.92 1.43 -18.39
CA VAL A 179 -17.51 1.12 -18.14
C VAL A 179 -16.82 0.92 -19.49
N TYR A 180 -15.73 1.65 -19.71
CA TYR A 180 -14.89 1.52 -20.89
C TYR A 180 -13.59 0.79 -20.52
N ASP A 181 -13.33 -0.35 -21.16
CA ASP A 181 -12.24 -1.28 -20.84
C ASP A 181 -11.02 -1.13 -21.78
N GLN A 182 -11.11 -0.36 -22.85
CA GLN A 182 -10.01 -0.22 -23.82
C GLN A 182 -9.00 0.85 -23.39
N GLY A 183 -7.71 0.51 -23.50
CA GLY A 183 -6.59 1.45 -23.35
C GLY A 183 -5.79 1.32 -22.06
N GLU A 184 -5.98 0.28 -21.25
CA GLU A 184 -5.19 0.05 -20.04
C GLU A 184 -3.73 -0.32 -20.37
N PHE A 185 -2.78 0.58 -20.10
CA PHE A 185 -1.36 0.23 -20.05
C PHE A 185 -0.71 0.87 -18.83
N ALA A 186 -0.24 0.04 -17.90
CA ALA A 186 0.47 0.49 -16.68
C ALA A 186 -0.25 1.59 -15.87
N GLY A 187 -1.58 1.45 -15.69
CA GLY A 187 -2.37 2.35 -14.86
C GLY A 187 -2.66 3.73 -15.47
N VAL A 188 -2.40 3.93 -16.76
CA VAL A 188 -2.75 5.15 -17.48
C VAL A 188 -3.43 4.75 -18.79
N THR A 189 -4.68 5.18 -18.99
CA THR A 189 -5.26 5.10 -20.34
C THR A 189 -4.39 5.96 -21.26
N ALA A 190 -4.12 5.53 -22.50
CA ALA A 190 -3.20 6.23 -23.41
C ALA A 190 -3.48 7.75 -23.60
N GLU A 191 -4.64 8.24 -23.13
CA GLU A 191 -5.10 9.62 -23.21
C GLU A 191 -5.35 10.29 -21.83
N GLY A 192 -5.09 9.61 -20.71
CA GLY A 192 -5.37 10.12 -19.36
C GLY A 192 -6.86 10.26 -19.03
N ARG A 193 -7.72 9.58 -19.79
CA ARG A 193 -9.19 9.61 -19.62
C ARG A 193 -9.69 8.55 -18.64
N PRO A 194 -10.79 8.81 -17.92
CA PRO A 194 -11.41 7.82 -17.03
C PRO A 194 -11.98 6.61 -17.78
N ASN A 195 -11.94 5.42 -17.19
CA ASN A 195 -12.71 4.26 -17.66
C ASN A 195 -14.22 4.42 -17.35
N LYS A 196 -14.55 5.14 -16.28
CA LYS A 196 -15.93 5.43 -15.87
C LYS A 196 -16.05 6.87 -15.36
N ILE A 197 -17.14 7.54 -15.70
CA ILE A 197 -17.48 8.88 -15.19
C ILE A 197 -18.77 8.75 -14.40
N VAL A 198 -18.80 9.31 -13.19
CA VAL A 198 -19.99 9.37 -12.35
C VAL A 198 -20.26 10.81 -11.96
N GLU A 199 -21.44 11.31 -12.30
CA GLU A 199 -21.92 12.61 -11.82
C GLU A 199 -22.60 12.43 -10.47
N VAL A 200 -22.20 13.27 -9.51
CA VAL A 200 -22.68 13.25 -8.14
C VAL A 200 -23.11 14.63 -7.66
N ILE A 201 -24.03 14.67 -6.72
CA ILE A 201 -24.33 15.84 -5.90
C ILE A 201 -23.59 15.67 -4.57
N ILE A 202 -22.64 16.56 -4.27
CA ILE A 202 -21.77 16.47 -3.06
C ILE A 202 -22.37 17.20 -1.84
N ARG A 203 -23.36 18.07 -2.07
CA ARG A 203 -24.08 18.80 -1.03
C ARG A 203 -25.56 18.86 -1.40
N PRO A 204 -26.32 17.77 -1.20
CA PRO A 204 -27.74 17.79 -1.48
C PRO A 204 -28.43 18.86 -0.62
N GLY A 205 -29.34 19.66 -1.21
CA GLY A 205 -30.00 20.79 -0.53
C GLY A 205 -30.05 22.08 -1.38
N PRO A 206 -30.37 23.26 -0.81
CA PRO A 206 -30.61 24.49 -1.60
C PRO A 206 -29.40 25.02 -2.40
N SER A 207 -28.20 24.50 -2.14
CA SER A 207 -26.94 24.87 -2.79
C SER A 207 -26.26 23.65 -3.44
N GLU A 208 -27.07 22.83 -4.15
CA GLU A 208 -26.60 21.63 -4.83
C GLU A 208 -25.37 21.91 -5.68
N THR A 209 -24.32 21.15 -5.41
CA THR A 209 -23.08 21.20 -6.20
C THR A 209 -22.93 19.88 -6.93
N HIS A 210 -23.06 19.94 -8.26
CA HIS A 210 -22.85 18.81 -9.15
C HIS A 210 -21.37 18.69 -9.51
N ARG A 211 -20.82 17.49 -9.35
CA ARG A 211 -19.46 17.15 -9.75
C ARG A 211 -19.44 15.91 -10.61
N GLN A 212 -18.50 15.87 -11.54
CA GLN A 212 -18.20 14.67 -12.32
C GLN A 212 -16.88 14.10 -11.84
N LEU A 213 -16.94 12.85 -11.36
CA LEU A 213 -15.82 12.06 -10.87
C LEU A 213 -15.41 11.06 -11.95
N GLY A 214 -14.15 11.12 -12.36
CA GLY A 214 -13.55 10.18 -13.29
C GLY A 214 -12.77 9.11 -12.55
N PHE A 215 -13.10 7.85 -12.80
CA PHE A 215 -12.43 6.69 -12.25
C PHE A 215 -11.71 5.89 -13.34
N ALA A 216 -10.53 5.37 -13.01
CA ALA A 216 -9.82 4.41 -13.83
C ALA A 216 -9.52 3.13 -13.05
N MET A 217 -9.62 1.99 -13.71
CA MET A 217 -9.12 0.73 -13.16
C MET A 217 -7.61 0.71 -13.38
N VAL A 218 -6.85 0.60 -12.29
CA VAL A 218 -5.39 0.54 -12.35
C VAL A 218 -4.90 -0.78 -11.79
N SER A 219 -3.88 -1.34 -12.42
CA SER A 219 -3.30 -2.63 -12.08
C SER A 219 -1.94 -2.47 -11.39
N GLY A 220 -1.71 -3.30 -10.37
CA GLY A 220 -0.40 -3.50 -9.76
C GLY A 220 0.51 -4.40 -10.59
N HIS A 221 1.67 -4.78 -10.04
CA HIS A 221 2.53 -5.78 -10.65
C HIS A 221 2.06 -7.21 -10.38
N ASP A 222 1.39 -7.44 -9.24
CA ASP A 222 0.92 -8.76 -8.86
C ASP A 222 -0.32 -9.14 -9.70
N PRO A 223 -0.34 -10.34 -10.32
CA PRO A 223 -1.46 -10.76 -11.15
C PRO A 223 -2.79 -10.75 -10.39
N GLY A 224 -3.77 -10.03 -10.93
CA GLY A 224 -5.10 -9.91 -10.33
C GLY A 224 -5.24 -8.77 -9.31
N VAL A 225 -4.15 -8.05 -9.00
CA VAL A 225 -4.22 -6.85 -8.15
C VAL A 225 -4.60 -5.64 -8.99
N ARG A 226 -5.83 -5.16 -8.80
CA ARG A 226 -6.36 -3.96 -9.46
C ARG A 226 -7.29 -3.18 -8.54
N MET A 227 -7.41 -1.88 -8.78
CA MET A 227 -8.20 -0.99 -7.95
C MET A 227 -8.82 0.13 -8.79
N TRP A 228 -10.06 0.50 -8.48
CA TRP A 228 -10.65 1.76 -8.96
C TRP A 228 -9.99 2.96 -8.28
N THR A 229 -9.44 3.87 -9.08
CA THR A 229 -8.77 5.09 -8.59
C THR A 229 -9.37 6.33 -9.22
N LEU A 230 -9.40 7.42 -8.46
CA LEU A 230 -9.93 8.69 -8.91
C LEU A 230 -8.86 9.41 -9.74
N THR A 231 -9.17 9.65 -11.02
CA THR A 231 -8.30 10.34 -11.98
C THR A 231 -8.77 11.75 -12.28
N ALA A 232 -10.05 12.05 -12.09
CA ALA A 232 -10.61 13.38 -12.29
C ALA A 232 -11.69 13.72 -11.26
N SER A 233 -11.76 14.98 -10.86
CA SER A 233 -12.85 15.54 -10.05
C SER A 233 -13.09 16.97 -10.51
N VAL A 234 -14.15 17.19 -11.29
CA VAL A 234 -14.45 18.48 -11.89
C VAL A 234 -15.89 18.91 -11.62
N ASP A 235 -16.18 20.20 -11.70
CA ASP A 235 -17.55 20.69 -11.60
C ASP A 235 -18.33 20.32 -12.87
N ALA A 236 -19.59 19.91 -12.72
CA ALA A 236 -20.43 19.57 -13.86
C ALA A 236 -20.60 20.78 -14.80
N GLY A 237 -20.48 20.56 -16.10
CA GLY A 237 -20.53 21.62 -17.12
C GLY A 237 -19.20 22.36 -17.35
N SER A 238 -18.11 21.95 -16.70
CA SER A 238 -16.77 22.49 -16.94
C SER A 238 -16.42 22.48 -18.44
N PRO A 239 -15.99 23.61 -19.03
CA PRO A 239 -15.59 23.67 -20.43
C PRO A 239 -14.46 22.69 -20.74
N GLY A 240 -14.60 21.92 -21.82
CA GLY A 240 -13.60 20.92 -22.22
C GLY A 240 -13.72 19.58 -21.49
N TRP A 241 -14.70 19.42 -20.60
CA TRP A 241 -15.03 18.14 -19.98
C TRP A 241 -16.26 17.48 -20.63
N MET A 242 -16.59 16.27 -20.18
CA MET A 242 -17.69 15.45 -20.69
C MET A 242 -19.05 16.13 -20.51
N LYS A 243 -19.78 16.29 -21.63
CA LYS A 243 -21.15 16.85 -21.63
C LYS A 243 -22.23 15.77 -21.65
N ASP A 244 -21.94 14.63 -22.27
CA ASP A 244 -22.86 13.51 -22.44
C ASP A 244 -22.26 12.26 -21.81
N ILE A 245 -22.54 12.09 -20.51
CA ILE A 245 -21.98 11.01 -19.69
C ILE A 245 -22.53 9.64 -20.15
N GLU A 246 -23.82 9.58 -20.48
CA GLU A 246 -24.51 8.34 -20.83
C GLU A 246 -24.00 7.75 -22.14
N ASN A 247 -23.58 8.60 -23.08
CA ASN A 247 -22.95 8.19 -24.34
C ASN A 247 -21.42 8.23 -24.31
N TYR A 248 -20.79 8.26 -23.13
CA TYR A 248 -19.35 8.19 -23.03
C TYR A 248 -18.82 6.87 -23.61
N ARG A 249 -17.87 6.97 -24.54
CA ARG A 249 -17.28 5.82 -25.26
C ARG A 249 -15.75 5.78 -25.22
N GLY A 250 -15.11 6.54 -24.33
CA GLY A 250 -13.66 6.43 -24.09
C GLY A 250 -12.72 6.91 -25.21
N PHE A 251 -13.22 7.63 -26.22
CA PHE A 251 -12.44 8.29 -27.27
C PHE A 251 -12.02 9.71 -26.87
#